data_AF-A0A6A6Z4G2-F1
#
_entry.id   AF-A0A6A6Z4G2-F1
#
_cell.length_a   1.000
_cell.length_b   1.000
_cell.length_c   1.000
_cell.angle_alpha   90.00
_cell.angle_beta   90.00
_cell.angle_gamma   90.00
#
_symmetry.space_group_name_H-M   'P 1'
#
loop_
_entity.id
_entity.type
_entity.pdbx_description
1 polymer ?
#
loop_
_entity_poly.entity_id
_entity_poly.type
_entity_poly.pdbx_seq_one_letter_code
_entity_poly.pdbx_strand_id
1 'polypeptide(L)'
;MAPQNRDRLVSVNAMVSELRTYMASWRTSAFAKQLRALLLSRSEKWAIDRAVVIGLGCTIPRQLNEETDEEYCLFRRHILCQCMMFQEIANIFSSEQGDRSIEMFASDPDIDRLDEELLERLGITVVDKWEELVTTKTFVYSPFAPWPVGLRAIRRSPELYLGVDWTVVIELHDPRDPSKRKEGRWGMTMEQYAVCETFLKGRVESIFPGLENFPEYAAMDWERMLESHAELIGVTYTALLGPFRLYWPKPALPPVEGEGKRFG
;
A
#
# COMPACT_ATOMS: atom_id res chain seq x y z
N MET A 1 9.02 34.63 -7.72
CA MET A 1 10.18 33.72 -7.67
C MET A 1 10.84 33.90 -6.32
N ALA A 2 10.62 32.96 -5.40
CA ALA A 2 11.36 32.90 -4.15
C ALA A 2 12.48 31.86 -4.33
N PRO A 3 13.76 32.28 -4.37
CA PRO A 3 14.84 31.38 -4.00
C PRO A 3 14.88 31.28 -2.46
N GLN A 4 15.58 30.28 -1.91
CA GLN A 4 16.01 30.14 -0.50
C GLN A 4 15.16 29.21 0.40
N ASN A 5 15.41 27.90 0.30
CA ASN A 5 15.80 27.08 1.47
C ASN A 5 16.33 25.68 1.08
N ARG A 6 17.14 25.58 0.01
CA ARG A 6 17.73 24.28 -0.38
C ARG A 6 18.73 23.74 0.65
N ASP A 7 19.27 24.60 1.52
CA ASP A 7 20.21 24.22 2.57
C ASP A 7 19.55 23.49 3.76
N ARG A 8 18.21 23.39 3.80
CA ARG A 8 17.47 22.62 4.82
C ARG A 8 17.14 21.18 4.40
N LEU A 9 17.38 20.82 3.14
CA LEU A 9 17.01 19.50 2.65
C LEU A 9 17.98 18.45 3.19
N VAL A 10 17.41 17.39 3.76
CA VAL A 10 18.18 16.24 4.22
C VAL A 10 18.75 15.50 3.00
N SER A 11 20.03 15.15 3.05
CA SER A 11 20.68 14.41 1.96
C SER A 11 20.09 13.00 1.79
N VAL A 12 20.14 12.46 0.57
CA VAL A 12 19.73 11.07 0.28
C VAL A 12 20.45 10.06 1.18
N ASN A 13 21.75 10.26 1.45
CA ASN A 13 22.50 9.36 2.33
C ASN A 13 21.97 9.36 3.78
N ALA A 14 21.58 10.54 4.29
CA ALA A 14 20.97 10.64 5.61
C ALA A 14 19.59 9.96 5.63
N MET A 15 18.78 10.13 4.58
CA MET A 15 17.50 9.44 4.43
C MET A 15 17.64 7.91 4.36
N VAL A 16 18.62 7.40 3.61
CA VAL A 16 18.93 5.96 3.56
C VAL A 16 19.40 5.45 4.92
N SER A 17 20.19 6.24 5.66
CA SER A 17 20.60 5.87 7.02
C SER A 17 19.42 5.84 7.99
N GLU A 18 18.50 6.81 7.89
CA GLU A 18 17.29 6.88 8.68
C GLU A 18 16.37 5.68 8.40
N LEU A 19 16.16 5.36 7.12
CA LEU A 19 15.41 4.18 6.68
C LEU A 19 15.97 2.88 7.26
N ARG A 20 17.29 2.70 7.25
CA ARG A 20 17.93 1.49 7.82
C ARG A 20 17.63 1.34 9.31
N THR A 21 17.59 2.44 10.05
CA THR A 21 17.19 2.44 11.46
C THR A 21 15.74 2.00 11.61
N TYR A 22 14.82 2.52 10.78
CA TYR A 22 13.43 2.09 10.77
C TYR A 22 13.28 0.60 10.45
N MET A 23 13.97 0.10 9.41
CA MET A 23 13.98 -1.31 9.04
C MET A 23 14.48 -2.20 10.17
N ALA A 24 15.57 -1.81 10.85
CA ALA A 24 16.12 -2.56 11.98
C ALA A 24 15.10 -2.65 13.13
N SER A 25 14.47 -1.54 13.48
CA SER A 25 13.41 -1.49 14.50
C SER A 25 12.23 -2.39 14.10
N TRP A 26 11.70 -2.19 12.89
CA TRP A 26 10.57 -2.93 12.35
C TRP A 26 10.79 -4.44 12.43
N ARG A 27 11.93 -4.94 11.95
CA ARG A 27 12.24 -6.39 11.92
C ARG A 27 12.23 -7.05 13.29
N THR A 28 12.48 -6.28 14.36
CA THR A 28 12.43 -6.81 15.73
C THR A 28 11.03 -6.75 16.36
N SER A 29 10.13 -5.95 15.78
CA SER A 29 8.76 -5.74 16.28
C SER A 29 7.89 -7.00 16.19
N ALA A 30 6.83 -7.04 17.00
CA ALA A 30 5.81 -8.07 16.88
C ALA A 30 5.04 -7.98 15.54
N PHE A 31 4.85 -6.76 15.02
CA PHE A 31 4.11 -6.51 13.78
C PHE A 31 4.79 -7.10 12.55
N ALA A 32 6.12 -6.99 12.45
CA ALA A 32 6.85 -7.63 11.36
C ALA A 32 6.67 -9.16 11.36
N LYS A 33 6.67 -9.78 12.54
CA LYS A 33 6.44 -11.23 12.69
C LYS A 33 5.01 -11.60 12.31
N GLN A 34 4.02 -10.81 12.73
CA GLN A 34 2.61 -11.02 12.40
C GLN A 34 2.35 -10.85 10.90
N LEU A 35 2.90 -9.80 10.27
CA LEU A 35 2.79 -9.58 8.82
C LEU A 35 3.40 -10.74 8.05
N ARG A 36 4.60 -11.17 8.43
CA ARG A 36 5.23 -12.34 7.81
C ARG A 36 4.38 -13.59 7.99
N ALA A 37 3.89 -13.86 9.20
CA ALA A 37 3.03 -15.02 9.45
C ALA A 37 1.74 -14.96 8.63
N LEU A 38 1.12 -13.79 8.51
CA LEU A 38 -0.08 -13.57 7.70
C LEU A 38 0.19 -13.87 6.22
N LEU A 39 1.23 -13.27 5.64
CA LEU A 39 1.58 -13.46 4.23
C LEU A 39 2.00 -14.92 3.93
N LEU A 40 2.64 -15.59 4.88
CA LEU A 40 3.07 -16.99 4.72
C LEU A 40 2.00 -18.02 5.15
N SER A 41 0.87 -17.58 5.72
CA SER A 41 -0.23 -18.48 6.08
C SER A 41 -1.01 -19.00 4.86
N ARG A 42 -0.80 -18.40 3.69
CA ARG A 42 -1.43 -18.80 2.44
C ARG A 42 -0.97 -20.20 2.05
N SER A 43 -1.92 -21.09 1.75
CA SER A 43 -1.66 -22.47 1.34
C SER A 43 -1.00 -22.58 -0.04
N GLU A 44 -1.33 -21.65 -0.93
CA GLU A 44 -0.75 -21.53 -2.27
C GLU A 44 0.55 -20.71 -2.22
N LYS A 45 1.55 -21.14 -2.99
CA LYS A 45 2.80 -20.39 -3.11
C LYS A 45 2.59 -19.07 -3.83
N TRP A 46 3.26 -18.03 -3.35
CA TRP A 46 3.36 -16.78 -4.07
C TRP A 46 4.08 -16.98 -5.42
N ALA A 47 3.61 -16.28 -6.44
CA ALA A 47 4.21 -16.23 -7.77
C ALA A 47 4.54 -14.78 -8.16
N ILE A 48 5.01 -14.00 -7.19
CA ILE A 48 5.27 -12.56 -7.34
C ILE A 48 6.66 -12.36 -7.93
N ASP A 49 6.75 -11.80 -9.13
CA ASP A 49 8.03 -11.47 -9.78
C ASP A 49 8.37 -9.99 -9.76
N ARG A 50 7.39 -9.14 -9.46
CA ARG A 50 7.56 -7.69 -9.37
C ARG A 50 6.65 -7.07 -8.32
N ALA A 51 7.08 -5.94 -7.79
CA ALA A 51 6.35 -5.12 -6.87
C ALA A 51 6.24 -3.69 -7.42
N VAL A 52 5.07 -3.06 -7.26
CA VAL A 52 4.80 -1.70 -7.71
C VAL A 52 4.20 -0.92 -6.55
N VAL A 53 4.84 0.19 -6.17
CA VAL A 53 4.25 1.18 -5.26
C VAL A 53 3.64 2.33 -6.05
N ILE A 54 2.39 2.67 -5.76
CA ILE A 54 1.65 3.76 -6.39
C ILE A 54 1.15 4.74 -5.34
N GLY A 55 1.26 6.05 -5.57
CA GLY A 55 0.83 7.02 -4.57
C GLY A 55 1.78 7.04 -3.36
N LEU A 56 3.09 7.01 -3.60
CA LEU A 56 4.10 7.10 -2.53
C LEU A 56 4.12 8.52 -1.92
N GLY A 57 3.82 9.54 -2.73
CA GLY A 57 4.05 10.95 -2.41
C GLY A 57 5.48 11.40 -2.70
N CYS A 58 5.85 12.54 -2.13
CA CYS A 58 7.14 13.21 -2.31
C CYS A 58 7.78 13.52 -0.96
N THR A 59 9.10 13.38 -0.83
CA THR A 59 9.84 13.75 0.39
C THR A 59 9.90 15.25 0.63
N ILE A 60 9.62 16.05 -0.41
CA ILE A 60 9.54 17.51 -0.34
C ILE A 60 8.08 17.94 -0.51
N PRO A 61 7.44 18.44 0.54
CA PRO A 61 6.08 18.94 0.43
C PRO A 61 5.98 20.08 -0.59
N ARG A 62 5.00 20.05 -1.50
CA ARG A 62 4.86 21.07 -2.55
C ARG A 62 4.40 22.44 -2.02
N GLN A 63 3.98 22.52 -0.76
CA GLN A 63 3.48 23.73 -0.10
C GLN A 63 4.46 24.28 0.97
N LEU A 64 5.76 24.19 0.71
CA LEU A 64 6.88 24.71 1.53
C LEU A 64 6.79 26.17 2.02
N ASN A 65 5.81 26.95 1.57
CA ASN A 65 5.73 28.37 1.92
C ASN A 65 5.20 28.62 3.35
N GLU A 66 4.57 27.61 3.97
CA GLU A 66 3.94 27.75 5.31
C GLU A 66 4.30 26.61 6.28
N GLU A 67 5.11 25.63 5.85
CA GLU A 67 5.39 24.44 6.67
C GLU A 67 6.56 24.63 7.65
N THR A 68 6.37 24.07 8.83
CA THR A 68 7.37 24.00 9.91
C THR A 68 8.39 22.89 9.66
N ASP A 69 9.57 22.98 10.29
CA ASP A 69 10.58 21.91 10.22
C ASP A 69 10.03 20.56 10.77
N GLU A 70 9.05 20.61 11.68
CA GLU A 70 8.36 19.43 12.22
C GLU A 70 7.49 18.74 11.16
N GLU A 71 6.68 19.49 10.41
CA GLU A 71 5.85 18.97 9.32
C GLU A 71 6.70 18.32 8.23
N TYR A 72 7.81 18.97 7.84
CA TYR A 72 8.78 18.39 6.90
C TYR A 72 9.34 17.05 7.41
N CYS A 73 9.72 16.97 8.69
CA CYS A 73 10.20 15.72 9.28
C CYS A 73 9.13 14.63 9.32
N LEU A 74 7.87 14.99 9.58
CA LEU A 74 6.74 14.05 9.55
C LEU A 74 6.49 13.50 8.15
N PHE A 75 6.42 14.36 7.12
CA PHE A 75 6.25 13.92 5.74
C PHE A 75 7.39 13.00 5.30
N ARG A 76 8.64 13.40 5.53
CA ARG A 76 9.81 12.56 5.21
C ARG A 76 9.71 11.20 5.90
N ARG A 77 9.38 11.18 7.19
CA ARG A 77 9.20 9.93 7.94
C ARG A 77 8.11 9.05 7.32
N HIS A 78 6.99 9.63 6.87
CA HIS A 78 5.93 8.87 6.18
C HIS A 78 6.46 8.16 4.93
N ILE A 79 7.13 8.91 4.04
CA ILE A 79 7.70 8.34 2.81
C ILE A 79 8.71 7.22 3.12
N LEU A 80 9.61 7.42 4.09
CA LEU A 80 10.58 6.40 4.48
C LEU A 80 9.90 5.16 5.07
N CYS A 81 8.88 5.32 5.91
CA CYS A 81 8.13 4.19 6.46
C CYS A 81 7.36 3.42 5.36
N GLN A 82 6.88 4.08 4.31
CA GLN A 82 6.28 3.42 3.15
C GLN A 82 7.29 2.63 2.33
N CYS A 83 8.45 3.23 2.02
CA CYS A 83 9.55 2.54 1.35
C CYS A 83 9.99 1.30 2.15
N MET A 84 10.12 1.43 3.47
CA MET A 84 10.40 0.30 4.37
C MET A 84 9.36 -0.80 4.21
N MET A 85 8.07 -0.46 4.32
CA MET A 85 6.99 -1.45 4.24
C MET A 85 6.99 -2.19 2.90
N PHE A 86 7.12 -1.42 1.81
CA PHE A 86 7.17 -1.95 0.45
C PHE A 86 8.33 -2.93 0.26
N GLN A 87 9.54 -2.54 0.66
CA GLN A 87 10.72 -3.39 0.57
C GLN A 87 10.62 -4.62 1.46
N GLU A 88 10.11 -4.50 2.69
CA GLU A 88 9.99 -5.64 3.60
C GLU A 88 9.01 -6.70 3.06
N ILE A 89 7.87 -6.29 2.50
CA ILE A 89 6.93 -7.22 1.87
C ILE A 89 7.56 -7.89 0.63
N ALA A 90 8.23 -7.12 -0.24
CA ALA A 90 8.95 -7.67 -1.38
C ALA A 90 10.05 -8.66 -0.95
N ASN A 91 10.80 -8.35 0.12
CA ASN A 91 11.83 -9.23 0.66
C ASN A 91 11.25 -10.53 1.24
N ILE A 92 10.09 -10.48 1.89
CA ILE A 92 9.39 -11.70 2.36
C ILE A 92 9.11 -12.63 1.17
N PHE A 93 8.59 -12.10 0.06
CA PHE A 93 8.31 -12.90 -1.14
C PHE A 93 9.57 -13.35 -1.86
N SER A 94 10.62 -12.54 -1.90
CA SER A 94 11.92 -12.92 -2.45
C SER A 94 12.44 -14.17 -1.73
N SER A 95 12.52 -14.12 -0.40
CA SER A 95 13.00 -15.25 0.41
C SER A 95 12.11 -16.49 0.31
N GLU A 96 10.78 -16.33 0.33
CA GLU A 96 9.86 -17.46 0.20
C GLU A 96 9.95 -18.15 -1.17
N GLN A 97 10.36 -17.41 -2.20
CA GLN A 97 10.54 -17.91 -3.56
C GLN A 97 12.00 -18.32 -3.87
N GLY A 98 12.79 -18.62 -2.83
CA GLY A 98 14.18 -19.09 -2.98
C GLY A 98 15.18 -17.98 -3.30
N ASP A 99 15.03 -16.84 -2.64
CA ASP A 99 15.83 -15.62 -2.84
C ASP A 99 15.81 -15.11 -4.30
N ARG A 100 14.69 -15.35 -4.99
CA ARG A 100 14.46 -14.81 -6.32
C ARG A 100 14.26 -13.30 -6.23
N SER A 101 15.07 -12.55 -6.97
CA SER A 101 14.92 -11.10 -7.08
C SER A 101 13.51 -10.71 -7.56
N ILE A 102 12.92 -9.73 -6.86
CA ILE A 102 11.66 -9.09 -7.22
C ILE A 102 11.98 -7.70 -7.78
N GLU A 103 11.54 -7.43 -8.99
CA GLU A 103 11.71 -6.11 -9.60
C GLU A 103 10.81 -5.10 -8.90
N MET A 104 11.37 -4.00 -8.40
CA MET A 104 10.62 -3.00 -7.64
C MET A 104 10.45 -1.71 -8.44
N PHE A 105 9.23 -1.23 -8.53
CA PHE A 105 8.86 -0.02 -9.26
C PHE A 105 8.09 0.95 -8.38
N ALA A 106 8.24 2.25 -8.63
CA ALA A 106 7.47 3.31 -8.00
C ALA A 106 6.84 4.22 -9.05
N SER A 107 5.63 4.70 -8.79
CA SER A 107 4.98 5.69 -9.63
C SER A 107 4.12 6.65 -8.82
N ASP A 108 4.40 7.94 -8.98
CA ASP A 108 3.66 9.02 -8.35
C ASP A 108 3.86 10.30 -9.18
N PRO A 109 2.81 11.09 -9.48
CA PRO A 109 2.95 12.38 -10.16
C PRO A 109 3.72 13.42 -9.33
N ASP A 110 3.89 13.18 -8.04
CA ASP A 110 4.54 14.09 -7.12
C ASP A 110 6.05 13.84 -6.94
N ILE A 111 6.56 12.68 -7.38
CA ILE A 111 7.99 12.33 -7.32
C ILE A 111 8.86 13.43 -7.95
N ASP A 112 9.88 13.85 -7.21
CA ASP A 112 10.89 14.77 -7.67
C ASP A 112 12.26 14.11 -7.86
N ARG A 113 13.27 14.90 -8.22
CA ARG A 113 14.63 14.40 -8.44
C ARG A 113 15.28 13.82 -7.17
N LEU A 114 14.99 14.36 -5.99
CA LEU A 114 15.53 13.86 -4.73
C LEU A 114 14.91 12.49 -4.40
N ASP A 115 13.61 12.35 -4.65
CA ASP A 115 12.90 11.08 -4.52
C ASP A 115 13.44 10.04 -5.51
N GLU A 116 13.65 10.40 -6.78
CA GLU A 116 14.25 9.52 -7.79
C GLU A 116 15.62 8.99 -7.33
N GLU A 117 16.50 9.87 -6.83
CA GLU A 117 17.82 9.47 -6.34
C GLU A 117 17.70 8.57 -5.10
N LEU A 118 16.78 8.86 -4.18
CA LEU A 118 16.50 8.00 -3.03
C LEU A 118 16.02 6.62 -3.49
N LEU A 119 15.01 6.56 -4.35
CA LEU A 119 14.39 5.31 -4.83
C LEU A 119 15.39 4.46 -5.62
N GLU A 120 16.24 5.08 -6.46
CA GLU A 120 17.33 4.40 -7.16
C GLU A 120 18.30 3.73 -6.16
N ARG A 121 18.68 4.43 -5.09
CA ARG A 121 19.55 3.90 -4.03
C ARG A 121 18.91 2.74 -3.26
N LEU A 122 17.58 2.65 -3.27
CA LEU A 122 16.80 1.56 -2.71
C LEU A 122 16.54 0.41 -3.70
N GLY A 123 17.03 0.52 -4.94
CA GLY A 123 16.79 -0.46 -6.00
C GLY A 123 15.36 -0.42 -6.55
N ILE A 124 14.70 0.73 -6.47
CA ILE A 124 13.32 0.94 -6.92
C ILE A 124 13.37 1.83 -8.17
N THR A 125 12.81 1.35 -9.27
CA THR A 125 12.79 2.08 -10.55
C THR A 125 11.55 2.97 -10.64
N VAL A 126 11.73 4.27 -10.87
CA VAL A 126 10.61 5.21 -11.10
C VAL A 126 10.06 5.04 -12.51
N VAL A 127 8.74 4.97 -12.65
CA VAL A 127 8.05 4.80 -13.93
C VAL A 127 6.82 5.69 -14.05
N ASP A 128 6.55 6.16 -15.26
CA ASP A 128 5.34 6.96 -15.55
C ASP A 128 4.09 6.09 -15.77
N LYS A 129 4.26 4.92 -16.40
CA LYS A 129 3.17 4.03 -16.83
C LYS A 129 3.12 2.74 -16.03
N TRP A 130 2.86 2.86 -14.74
CA TRP A 130 2.82 1.72 -13.84
C TRP A 130 1.72 0.70 -14.18
N GLU A 131 0.61 1.12 -14.80
CA GLU A 131 -0.53 0.24 -15.07
C GLU A 131 -0.17 -0.93 -15.99
N GLU A 132 0.84 -0.76 -16.86
CA GLU A 132 1.31 -1.80 -17.79
C GLU A 132 2.17 -2.86 -17.08
N LEU A 133 2.72 -2.53 -15.91
CA LEU A 133 3.52 -3.44 -15.10
C LEU A 133 2.67 -4.36 -14.23
N VAL A 134 1.42 -3.97 -13.92
CA VAL A 134 0.55 -4.74 -13.02
C VAL A 134 -0.04 -5.94 -13.76
N THR A 135 0.29 -7.13 -13.27
CA THR A 135 -0.16 -8.43 -13.76
C THR A 135 -0.63 -9.30 -12.61
N THR A 136 -1.12 -10.50 -12.89
CA THR A 136 -1.44 -11.53 -11.88
C THR A 136 -0.21 -12.09 -11.17
N LYS A 137 0.99 -11.53 -11.37
CA LYS A 137 2.24 -11.85 -10.67
C LYS A 137 2.84 -10.64 -9.96
N THR A 138 2.02 -9.60 -9.77
CA THR A 138 2.47 -8.33 -9.21
C THR A 138 1.95 -8.15 -7.79
N PHE A 139 2.83 -7.72 -6.90
CA PHE A 139 2.44 -7.07 -5.65
C PHE A 139 2.23 -5.58 -5.91
N VAL A 140 1.05 -5.05 -5.61
CA VAL A 140 0.77 -3.62 -5.64
C VAL A 140 0.62 -3.10 -4.22
N TYR A 141 1.37 -2.05 -3.90
CA TYR A 141 1.22 -1.26 -2.68
C TYR A 141 0.73 0.14 -3.05
N SER A 142 -0.39 0.57 -2.49
CA SER A 142 -1.08 1.79 -2.89
C SER A 142 -1.33 2.70 -1.69
N PRO A 143 -0.28 3.27 -1.05
CA PRO A 143 -0.48 3.86 0.25
C PRO A 143 -1.28 5.16 0.25
N PHE A 144 -0.97 6.13 -0.62
CA PHE A 144 -1.72 7.39 -0.71
C PHE A 144 -2.43 7.58 -2.04
N ALA A 145 -2.52 6.53 -2.85
CA ALA A 145 -3.19 6.66 -4.14
C ALA A 145 -4.70 6.88 -3.94
N PRO A 146 -5.29 7.93 -4.55
CA PRO A 146 -6.74 8.11 -4.55
C PRO A 146 -7.46 6.86 -5.08
N TRP A 147 -8.66 6.56 -4.59
CA TRP A 147 -9.38 5.34 -4.99
C TRP A 147 -9.50 5.16 -6.51
N PRO A 148 -9.66 6.20 -7.38
CA PRO A 148 -9.68 5.97 -8.82
C PRO A 148 -8.35 5.45 -9.39
N VAL A 149 -7.22 5.73 -8.72
CA VAL A 149 -5.90 5.20 -9.05
C VAL A 149 -5.80 3.75 -8.61
N GLY A 150 -6.16 3.45 -7.35
CA GLY A 150 -6.24 2.08 -6.85
C GLY A 150 -7.15 1.20 -7.71
N LEU A 151 -8.24 1.78 -8.25
CA LEU A 151 -9.18 1.05 -9.11
C LEU A 151 -8.50 0.55 -10.38
N ARG A 152 -7.62 1.37 -10.98
CA ARG A 152 -6.84 0.97 -12.16
C ARG A 152 -5.92 -0.21 -11.84
N ALA A 153 -5.42 -0.31 -10.61
CA ALA A 153 -4.60 -1.43 -10.17
C ALA A 153 -5.45 -2.71 -10.04
N ILE A 154 -6.56 -2.66 -9.30
CA ILE A 154 -7.37 -3.88 -9.08
C ILE A 154 -8.01 -4.42 -10.37
N ARG A 155 -8.26 -3.55 -11.38
CA ARG A 155 -8.69 -3.95 -12.73
C ARG A 155 -7.70 -4.90 -13.41
N ARG A 156 -6.42 -4.83 -13.05
CA ARG A 156 -5.36 -5.70 -13.57
C ARG A 156 -5.19 -6.98 -12.76
N SER A 157 -5.96 -7.17 -11.70
CA SER A 157 -5.96 -8.37 -10.85
C SER A 157 -4.57 -8.74 -10.33
N PRO A 158 -3.87 -7.85 -9.59
CA PRO A 158 -2.56 -8.14 -9.01
C PRO A 158 -2.59 -9.39 -8.13
N GLU A 159 -1.46 -10.07 -7.93
CA GLU A 159 -1.40 -11.24 -7.04
C GLU A 159 -1.63 -10.85 -5.58
N LEU A 160 -1.09 -9.70 -5.17
CA LEU A 160 -1.37 -9.08 -3.89
C LEU A 160 -1.64 -7.60 -4.10
N TYR A 161 -2.70 -7.09 -3.48
CA TYR A 161 -2.95 -5.65 -3.37
C TYR A 161 -2.97 -5.26 -1.88
N LEU A 162 -2.17 -4.27 -1.51
CA LEU A 162 -2.20 -3.60 -0.22
C LEU A 162 -2.58 -2.14 -0.46
N GLY A 163 -3.74 -1.72 0.02
CA GLY A 163 -4.22 -0.35 -0.17
C GLY A 163 -5.54 -0.10 0.54
N VAL A 164 -6.32 0.84 0.03
CA VAL A 164 -7.63 1.24 0.56
C VAL A 164 -8.58 0.06 0.77
N ASP A 165 -9.42 0.16 1.79
CA ASP A 165 -10.56 -0.73 2.01
C ASP A 165 -11.63 -0.54 0.92
N TRP A 166 -11.71 -1.49 0.01
CA TRP A 166 -12.65 -1.43 -1.12
C TRP A 166 -14.11 -1.58 -0.71
N THR A 167 -14.39 -2.22 0.43
CA THR A 167 -15.75 -2.29 0.98
C THR A 167 -16.21 -0.90 1.39
N VAL A 168 -15.37 -0.18 2.14
CA VAL A 168 -15.65 1.21 2.54
C VAL A 168 -15.74 2.13 1.33
N VAL A 169 -14.85 2.00 0.34
CA VAL A 169 -14.90 2.81 -0.89
C VAL A 169 -16.21 2.59 -1.64
N ILE A 170 -16.69 1.34 -1.75
CA ILE A 170 -17.99 1.04 -2.37
C ILE A 170 -19.13 1.70 -1.60
N GLU A 171 -19.15 1.60 -0.26
CA GLU A 171 -20.21 2.16 0.56
C GLU A 171 -20.28 3.68 0.48
N LEU A 172 -19.12 4.35 0.51
CA LEU A 172 -19.03 5.81 0.42
C LEU A 172 -19.42 6.35 -0.95
N HIS A 173 -19.14 5.59 -2.01
CA HIS A 173 -19.29 6.05 -3.39
C HIS A 173 -20.34 5.26 -4.18
N ASP A 174 -21.26 4.54 -3.52
CA ASP A 174 -22.21 3.62 -4.17
C ASP A 174 -23.02 4.33 -5.27
N PRO A 175 -22.85 3.96 -6.56
CA PRO A 175 -23.60 4.56 -7.65
C PRO A 175 -25.10 4.30 -7.57
N ARG A 176 -25.57 3.36 -6.75
CA ARG A 176 -26.98 3.00 -6.63
C ARG A 176 -27.72 3.92 -5.65
N ASP A 177 -27.00 4.59 -4.76
CA ASP A 177 -27.57 5.55 -3.82
C ASP A 177 -27.71 6.95 -4.47
N PRO A 178 -28.95 7.44 -4.70
CA PRO A 178 -29.16 8.76 -5.29
C PRO A 178 -28.63 9.93 -4.44
N SER A 179 -28.49 9.75 -3.12
CA SER A 179 -27.94 10.77 -2.22
C SER A 179 -26.45 11.00 -2.46
N LYS A 180 -25.70 9.94 -2.79
CA LYS A 180 -24.27 9.95 -3.08
C LYS A 180 -23.93 10.41 -4.51
N ARG A 181 -24.89 10.32 -5.44
CA ARG A 181 -24.73 10.82 -6.83
C ARG A 181 -24.54 12.33 -6.95
N LYS A 182 -24.93 13.11 -5.93
CA LYS A 182 -24.94 14.58 -6.00
C LYS A 182 -23.59 15.23 -5.64
N GLU A 183 -22.61 14.48 -5.13
CA GLU A 183 -21.36 15.03 -4.58
C GLU A 183 -20.24 15.30 -5.63
N GLY A 184 -20.55 15.36 -6.92
CA GLY A 184 -19.61 15.86 -7.94
C GLY A 184 -18.59 14.82 -8.46
N ARG A 185 -17.39 15.28 -8.88
CA ARG A 185 -16.40 14.59 -9.74
C ARG A 185 -15.80 13.27 -9.22
N TRP A 186 -16.22 12.80 -8.05
CA TRP A 186 -15.68 11.61 -7.38
C TRP A 186 -16.71 10.51 -7.16
N GLY A 187 -17.86 10.56 -7.85
CA GLY A 187 -18.82 9.48 -7.86
C GLY A 187 -18.28 8.24 -8.59
N MET A 188 -18.49 7.05 -8.03
CA MET A 188 -18.23 5.80 -8.73
C MET A 188 -19.31 5.60 -9.81
N THR A 189 -18.93 5.05 -10.96
CA THR A 189 -19.89 4.61 -12.00
C THR A 189 -20.31 3.17 -11.77
N MET A 190 -21.40 2.72 -12.41
CA MET A 190 -21.83 1.31 -12.33
C MET A 190 -20.77 0.32 -12.82
N GLU A 191 -19.98 0.69 -13.84
CA GLU A 191 -18.87 -0.13 -14.34
C GLU A 191 -17.75 -0.26 -13.30
N GLN A 192 -17.35 0.86 -12.70
CA GLN A 192 -16.33 0.88 -11.63
C GLN A 192 -16.79 0.07 -10.42
N TYR A 193 -18.07 0.20 -10.04
CA TYR A 193 -18.68 -0.60 -8.98
C TYR A 193 -18.62 -2.10 -9.27
N ALA A 194 -18.98 -2.53 -10.49
CA ALA A 194 -18.93 -3.93 -10.89
C ALA A 194 -17.51 -4.52 -10.84
N VAL A 195 -16.49 -3.71 -11.16
CA VAL A 195 -15.08 -4.09 -11.00
C VAL A 195 -14.75 -4.32 -9.53
N CYS A 196 -15.07 -3.38 -8.64
CA CYS A 196 -14.80 -3.53 -7.21
C CYS A 196 -15.51 -4.75 -6.62
N GLU A 197 -16.78 -4.97 -6.95
CA GLU A 197 -17.52 -6.16 -6.51
C GLU A 197 -16.88 -7.45 -6.99
N THR A 198 -16.48 -7.52 -8.26
CA THR A 198 -15.84 -8.70 -8.84
C THR A 198 -14.50 -8.97 -8.17
N PHE A 199 -13.72 -7.92 -7.93
CA PHE A 199 -12.47 -8.00 -7.19
C PHE A 199 -12.70 -8.55 -5.77
N LEU A 200 -13.59 -7.96 -4.98
CA LEU A 200 -13.90 -8.42 -3.62
C LEU A 200 -14.41 -9.87 -3.59
N LYS A 201 -15.30 -10.24 -4.52
CA LYS A 201 -15.83 -11.63 -4.60
C LYS A 201 -14.73 -12.66 -4.84
N GLY A 202 -13.70 -12.32 -5.61
CA GLY A 202 -12.58 -13.20 -5.95
C GLY A 202 -11.42 -13.21 -4.95
N ARG A 203 -11.47 -12.38 -3.89
CA ARG A 203 -10.32 -12.14 -3.01
C ARG A 203 -10.61 -12.51 -1.56
N VAL A 204 -9.58 -13.01 -0.88
CA VAL A 204 -9.53 -12.98 0.58
C VAL A 204 -9.14 -11.56 0.96
N GLU A 205 -9.91 -10.98 1.87
CA GLU A 205 -9.61 -9.70 2.49
C GLU A 205 -9.03 -9.96 3.89
N SER A 206 -7.97 -9.25 4.23
CA SER A 206 -7.37 -9.33 5.55
C SER A 206 -6.94 -7.95 6.03
N ILE A 207 -7.05 -7.75 7.34
CA ILE A 207 -6.61 -6.53 8.00
C ILE A 207 -5.08 -6.55 8.07
N PHE A 208 -4.45 -5.40 7.82
CA PHE A 208 -3.02 -5.28 8.03
C PHE A 208 -2.71 -5.42 9.54
N PRO A 209 -1.75 -6.25 9.96
CA PRO A 209 -1.48 -6.48 11.38
C PRO A 209 -1.21 -5.20 12.17
N GLY A 210 -1.95 -5.04 13.26
CA GLY A 210 -1.95 -3.87 14.12
C GLY A 210 -3.06 -2.87 13.79
N LEU A 211 -3.69 -2.94 12.61
CA LEU A 211 -4.85 -2.08 12.29
C LEU A 211 -6.17 -2.64 12.83
N GLU A 212 -6.20 -3.83 13.46
CA GLU A 212 -7.42 -4.40 14.04
C GLU A 212 -7.94 -3.57 15.22
N ASN A 213 -7.03 -2.89 15.91
CA ASN A 213 -7.34 -2.03 17.06
C ASN A 213 -7.52 -0.56 16.66
N PHE A 214 -7.31 -0.21 15.38
CA PHE A 214 -7.56 1.14 14.91
C PHE A 214 -9.08 1.34 14.79
N PRO A 215 -9.68 2.28 15.55
CA PRO A 215 -11.09 2.58 15.41
C PRO A 215 -11.39 3.04 13.98
N GLU A 216 -12.59 2.72 13.48
CA GLU A 216 -13.13 3.43 12.32
C GLU A 216 -13.06 4.94 12.61
N TYR A 217 -12.59 5.73 11.63
CA TYR A 217 -12.17 7.13 11.74
C TYR A 217 -13.12 8.06 12.54
N ALA A 218 -14.39 7.68 12.70
CA ALA A 218 -15.44 8.47 13.34
C ALA A 218 -15.45 8.44 14.89
N ALA A 219 -14.74 7.52 15.57
CA ALA A 219 -14.87 7.32 17.03
C ALA A 219 -13.54 7.34 17.81
N MET A 220 -12.47 7.86 17.22
CA MET A 220 -11.11 7.65 17.72
C MET A 220 -10.70 8.64 18.81
N ASP A 221 -10.37 8.10 19.99
CA ASP A 221 -9.66 8.79 21.06
C ASP A 221 -8.14 8.65 20.82
N TRP A 222 -7.57 9.66 20.15
CA TRP A 222 -6.18 9.66 19.68
C TRP A 222 -5.14 9.63 20.79
N GLU A 223 -5.41 10.27 21.93
CA GLU A 223 -4.45 10.34 23.04
C GLU A 223 -4.26 8.97 23.68
N ARG A 224 -5.36 8.26 23.96
CA ARG A 224 -5.32 6.92 24.55
C ARG A 224 -4.68 5.86 23.63
N MET A 225 -4.87 6.03 22.32
CA MET A 225 -4.22 5.22 21.29
C MET A 225 -2.70 5.42 21.27
N LEU A 226 -2.25 6.68 21.22
CA LEU A 226 -0.82 7.04 21.26
C LEU A 226 -0.13 6.49 22.52
N GLU A 227 -0.79 6.53 23.66
CA GLU A 227 -0.26 6.02 24.92
C GLU A 227 -0.13 4.49 24.97
N SER A 228 -1.09 3.76 24.38
CA SER A 228 -1.15 2.30 24.46
C SER A 228 -0.41 1.58 23.32
N HIS A 229 -0.21 2.25 22.19
CA HIS A 229 0.27 1.63 20.96
C HIS A 229 1.22 2.57 20.17
N ALA A 230 2.06 3.36 20.86
CA ALA A 230 2.97 4.34 20.25
C ALA A 230 3.84 3.79 19.09
N GLU A 231 4.37 2.57 19.24
CA GLU A 231 5.19 1.90 18.23
C GLU A 231 4.37 1.55 16.97
N LEU A 232 3.15 1.06 17.18
CA LEU A 232 2.21 0.71 16.12
C LEU A 232 1.76 1.95 15.37
N ILE A 233 1.31 2.99 16.08
CA ILE A 233 0.86 4.24 15.48
C ILE A 233 2.01 4.89 14.72
N GLY A 234 3.22 4.90 15.28
CA GLY A 234 4.39 5.46 14.62
C GLY A 234 4.80 4.80 13.31
N VAL A 235 4.36 3.56 13.03
CA VAL A 235 4.65 2.81 11.79
C VAL A 235 3.42 2.68 10.89
N THR A 236 2.24 2.42 11.46
CA THR A 236 1.01 2.24 10.69
C THR A 236 0.35 3.56 10.33
N TYR A 237 0.34 4.58 11.19
CA TYR A 237 -0.17 5.91 10.82
C TYR A 237 0.71 6.58 9.76
N THR A 238 2.02 6.36 9.83
CA THR A 238 2.99 6.97 8.94
C THR A 238 3.09 6.27 7.59
N ALA A 239 2.93 4.94 7.54
CA ALA A 239 2.97 4.17 6.29
C ALA A 239 1.60 3.85 5.68
N LEU A 240 0.52 3.83 6.47
CA LEU A 240 -0.81 3.35 6.09
C LEU A 240 -1.88 4.35 6.55
N LEU A 241 -2.07 5.47 5.82
CA LEU A 241 -3.14 6.43 6.15
C LEU A 241 -4.52 5.87 5.75
N GLY A 242 -5.26 5.32 6.71
CA GLY A 242 -6.64 4.87 6.51
C GLY A 242 -6.88 3.40 6.84
N PRO A 243 -8.11 2.90 6.60
CA PRO A 243 -8.40 1.48 6.71
C PRO A 243 -7.70 0.75 5.55
N PHE A 244 -6.48 0.27 5.80
CA PHE A 244 -5.74 -0.52 4.83
C PHE A 244 -6.10 -1.99 4.92
N ARG A 245 -6.16 -2.61 3.76
CA ARG A 245 -6.51 -4.01 3.60
C ARG A 245 -5.55 -4.69 2.65
N LEU A 246 -5.25 -5.95 2.96
CA LEU A 246 -4.56 -6.88 2.10
C LEU A 246 -5.60 -7.68 1.32
N TYR A 247 -5.40 -7.82 0.01
CA TYR A 247 -6.25 -8.60 -0.87
C TYR A 247 -5.43 -9.55 -1.73
N TRP A 248 -5.72 -10.85 -1.65
CA TRP A 248 -5.10 -11.89 -2.48
C TRP A 248 -6.16 -12.88 -2.98
N PRO A 249 -5.90 -13.67 -4.04
CA PRO A 249 -6.90 -14.57 -4.63
C PRO A 249 -7.43 -15.57 -3.60
N LYS A 250 -8.72 -15.87 -3.65
CA LYS A 250 -9.27 -17.02 -2.91
C LYS A 250 -8.64 -18.30 -3.44
N PRO A 251 -8.36 -19.29 -2.57
CA PRO A 251 -7.84 -20.58 -3.01
C PRO A 251 -8.78 -21.21 -4.05
N ALA A 252 -8.20 -21.82 -5.08
CA ALA A 252 -9.00 -22.60 -6.02
C ALA A 252 -9.72 -23.72 -5.24
N LEU A 253 -11.04 -23.83 -5.41
CA LEU A 253 -11.75 -24.99 -4.88
C LEU A 253 -11.19 -26.26 -5.54
N PRO A 254 -10.93 -27.33 -4.76
CA PRO A 254 -10.52 -28.58 -5.36
C PRO A 254 -11.58 -29.02 -6.39
N PRO A 255 -11.16 -29.59 -7.53
CA PRO A 255 -12.11 -30.09 -8.51
C PRO A 255 -13.06 -31.06 -7.81
N VAL A 256 -14.36 -30.87 -7.99
CA VAL A 256 -15.37 -31.75 -7.40
C VAL A 256 -15.21 -33.12 -8.03
N GLU A 257 -14.58 -34.06 -7.31
CA GLU A 257 -14.49 -35.46 -7.70
C GLU A 257 -15.92 -36.05 -7.71
N GLY A 258 -16.64 -35.95 -8.83
CA GLY A 258 -18.02 -36.44 -8.86
C GLY A 258 -18.76 -36.45 -10.19
N GLU A 259 -18.46 -35.59 -11.15
CA GLU A 259 -19.26 -35.51 -12.39
C GLU A 259 -18.74 -36.35 -13.57
N GLY A 260 -17.87 -37.33 -13.28
CA GLY A 260 -17.22 -38.19 -14.29
C GLY A 260 -17.71 -39.64 -14.37
N LYS A 261 -18.85 -40.00 -13.75
CA LYS A 261 -19.49 -41.32 -13.96
C LYS A 261 -20.99 -41.16 -14.15
N ARG A 262 -21.39 -40.65 -15.31
CA ARG A 262 -22.71 -41.01 -15.86
C ARG A 262 -22.54 -42.26 -16.71
N PHE A 263 -23.14 -43.32 -16.18
CA PHE A 263 -23.39 -44.62 -16.75
C PHE A 263 -23.94 -44.56 -18.17
N GLY A 264 -23.53 -45.52 -19.01
CA GLY A 264 -24.12 -45.82 -20.31
C GLY A 264 -23.10 -46.37 -21.28
#